data_AF-A0A2A3T586-F1
#
_entry.id   AF-A0A2A3T586-F1
#
_cell.length_a   1.000
_cell.length_b   1.000
_cell.length_c   1.000
_cell.angle_alpha   90.00
_cell.angle_beta   90.00
_cell.angle_gamma   90.00
#
_symmetry.space_group_name_H-M   'P 1'
#
loop_
_entity.id
_entity.type
_entity.pdbx_description
1 polymer ?
#
loop_
_entity_poly.entity_id
_entity_poly.type
_entity_poly.pdbx_seq_one_letter_code
_entity_poly.pdbx_strand_id
1 'polypeptide(L)'
;MKNEIGRKLTSLTIMAIMFAGGMAIGVPSFMPEAASDLSSTDGMLTVSTTTLQGSAILEIVVNDPDVSDTTIDINPGPSVDVGSTTLDMSQAVNGKWYLYVVDASAAVLAEAAESGLTNFEYGILCSTGLGVQDSTTDLIIASGTAVYAEADATANGVAGVAGGCQDIDGMTGTLDGS
;
A
#
# COMPACT_ATOMS: atom_id res chain seq x y z
N MET A 1 13.32 -26.29 24.71
CA MET A 1 13.56 -24.88 24.36
C MET A 1 14.30 -24.88 23.04
N LYS A 2 13.60 -24.66 21.93
CA LYS A 2 14.20 -24.46 20.62
C LYS A 2 14.05 -22.98 20.33
N ASN A 3 15.16 -22.26 20.38
CA ASN A 3 15.19 -20.85 20.03
C ASN A 3 15.24 -20.77 18.51
N GLU A 4 14.10 -20.49 17.90
CA GLU A 4 14.03 -20.06 16.52
C GLU A 4 14.32 -18.56 16.51
N ILE A 5 15.60 -18.23 16.34
CA ILE A 5 16.00 -16.93 15.82
C ILE A 5 15.35 -16.84 14.44
N GLY A 6 14.22 -16.13 14.38
CA GLY A 6 13.57 -15.80 13.12
C GLY A 6 14.61 -15.17 12.21
N ARG A 7 14.84 -15.80 11.05
CA ARG A 7 15.74 -15.28 10.03
C ARG A 7 15.04 -14.05 9.43
N LYS A 8 15.14 -12.92 10.12
CA LYS A 8 14.88 -11.61 9.54
C LYS A 8 15.69 -11.59 8.24
N LEU A 9 15.06 -11.39 7.09
CA LEU A 9 15.76 -10.89 5.92
C LEU A 9 16.34 -9.56 6.37
N THR A 10 17.56 -9.58 6.91
CA THR A 10 18.16 -8.42 7.56
C THR A 10 18.44 -7.40 6.47
N SER A 11 17.49 -6.51 6.30
CA SER A 11 17.65 -5.15 5.78
C SER A 11 18.19 -5.08 4.35
N LEU A 12 17.32 -5.31 3.36
CA LEU A 12 17.53 -4.72 2.04
C LEU A 12 16.86 -3.34 2.06
N THR A 13 17.58 -2.34 2.56
CA THR A 13 17.11 -0.96 2.63
C THR A 13 17.01 -0.41 1.21
N ILE A 14 15.79 -0.30 0.67
CA ILE A 14 15.57 0.36 -0.61
C ILE A 14 15.59 1.88 -0.37
N MET A 15 16.72 2.53 -0.70
CA MET A 15 16.76 3.99 -0.79
C MET A 15 16.03 4.45 -2.05
N ALA A 16 14.71 4.58 -1.96
CA ALA A 16 13.93 5.26 -2.98
C ALA A 16 14.37 6.74 -3.04
N ILE A 17 15.00 7.14 -4.14
CA ILE A 17 15.37 8.54 -4.39
C ILE A 17 14.12 9.28 -4.84
N MET A 18 13.47 9.96 -3.90
CA MET A 18 12.38 10.91 -4.16
C MET A 18 12.93 12.14 -4.90
N PHE A 19 12.85 12.12 -6.24
CA PHE A 19 13.20 13.28 -7.05
C PHE A 19 12.06 14.31 -6.98
N ALA A 20 12.16 15.24 -6.03
CA ALA A 20 11.33 16.43 -5.97
C ALA A 20 11.72 17.37 -7.13
N GLY A 21 11.16 17.16 -8.31
CA GLY A 21 11.46 17.99 -9.47
C GLY A 21 10.62 17.63 -10.69
N GLY A 22 9.51 18.35 -10.87
CA GLY A 22 8.71 18.30 -12.08
C GLY A 22 9.50 18.79 -13.29
N MET A 23 9.56 17.97 -14.33
CA MET A 23 9.70 18.45 -15.69
C MET A 23 8.39 18.17 -16.42
N ALA A 24 7.52 19.18 -16.46
CA ALA A 24 6.44 19.23 -17.42
C ALA A 24 7.07 19.36 -18.83
N ILE A 25 7.25 18.23 -19.51
CA ILE A 25 7.56 18.19 -20.93
C ILE A 25 6.22 18.45 -21.67
N GLY A 26 6.00 19.70 -22.05
CA GLY A 26 4.81 20.16 -22.76
C GLY A 26 4.75 19.70 -24.21
N VAL A 27 4.59 18.39 -24.46
CA VAL A 27 4.34 17.84 -25.80
C VAL A 27 3.19 16.82 -25.73
N PRO A 28 2.04 17.06 -26.39
CA PRO A 28 0.80 16.31 -26.17
C PRO A 28 0.74 15.01 -26.99
N SER A 29 1.72 14.11 -26.88
CA SER A 29 1.66 12.78 -27.56
C SER A 29 2.67 11.72 -27.08
N PHE A 30 3.43 11.96 -26.02
CA PHE A 30 4.26 10.89 -25.43
C PHE A 30 3.83 10.70 -23.99
N MET A 31 2.76 9.93 -23.81
CA MET A 31 2.59 9.18 -22.57
C MET A 31 3.82 8.29 -22.47
N PRO A 32 4.69 8.43 -21.46
CA PRO A 32 5.76 7.48 -21.25
C PRO A 32 5.08 6.12 -21.11
N GLU A 33 5.45 5.17 -21.98
CA GLU A 33 5.13 3.79 -21.73
C GLU A 33 5.82 3.44 -20.41
N ALA A 34 5.03 3.36 -19.33
CA ALA A 34 5.43 2.68 -18.12
C ALA A 34 5.50 1.19 -18.47
N ALA A 35 6.56 0.79 -19.18
CA ALA A 35 6.91 -0.60 -19.31
C ALA A 35 7.38 -1.05 -17.93
N SER A 36 6.56 -1.86 -17.27
CA SER A 36 6.90 -2.56 -16.04
C SER A 36 8.09 -3.47 -16.33
N ASP A 37 9.30 -2.96 -16.09
CA ASP A 37 10.49 -3.77 -16.17
C ASP A 37 10.64 -4.56 -14.88
N LEU A 38 10.03 -5.74 -14.85
CA LEU A 38 10.21 -6.75 -13.80
C LEU A 38 11.66 -7.29 -13.76
N SER A 39 12.62 -6.76 -14.55
CA SER A 39 14.03 -7.16 -14.52
C SER A 39 14.76 -6.82 -13.21
N SER A 40 14.19 -5.97 -12.36
CA SER A 40 14.67 -5.75 -10.98
C SER A 40 14.22 -6.89 -10.06
N THR A 41 14.45 -8.14 -10.49
CA THR A 41 14.09 -9.36 -9.75
C THR A 41 15.35 -9.98 -9.16
N ASP A 42 15.53 -9.85 -7.85
CA ASP A 42 16.48 -10.68 -7.11
C ASP A 42 15.72 -11.86 -6.50
N GLY A 43 15.65 -12.96 -7.27
CA GLY A 43 15.26 -14.33 -6.88
C GLY A 43 13.88 -14.54 -6.24
N MET A 44 13.59 -13.82 -5.16
CA MET A 44 12.40 -13.90 -4.31
C MET A 44 11.72 -12.54 -4.11
N LEU A 45 12.33 -11.42 -4.51
CA LEU A 45 11.72 -10.07 -4.45
C LEU A 45 11.60 -9.49 -5.85
N THR A 46 10.42 -8.94 -6.14
CA THR A 46 10.12 -8.27 -7.40
C THR A 46 9.45 -6.93 -7.11
N VAL A 47 9.88 -5.87 -7.80
CA VAL A 47 9.31 -4.53 -7.70
C VAL A 47 8.90 -4.01 -9.07
N SER A 48 7.81 -3.24 -9.15
CA SER A 48 7.35 -2.67 -10.42
C SER A 48 8.23 -1.51 -10.91
N THR A 49 8.93 -0.85 -10.00
CA THR A 49 9.88 0.23 -10.30
C THR A 49 10.88 0.40 -9.15
N THR A 50 12.07 0.91 -9.46
CA THR A 50 13.03 1.39 -8.45
C THR A 50 12.91 2.89 -8.19
N THR A 51 12.09 3.59 -8.98
CA THR A 51 11.81 5.02 -8.88
C THR A 51 10.30 5.27 -8.87
N LEU A 52 9.80 5.83 -7.76
CA LEU A 52 8.39 6.15 -7.58
C LEU A 52 8.19 7.63 -7.91
N GLN A 53 7.35 7.93 -8.90
CA GLN A 53 7.11 9.28 -9.38
C GLN A 53 5.62 9.62 -9.38
N GLY A 54 5.28 10.79 -8.82
CA GLY A 54 3.90 11.26 -8.75
C GLY A 54 2.99 10.27 -8.03
N SER A 55 1.79 10.08 -8.57
CA SER A 55 0.75 9.21 -8.01
C SER A 55 0.84 7.76 -8.54
N ALA A 56 1.97 7.37 -9.12
CA ALA A 56 2.19 5.98 -9.54
C ALA A 56 2.24 5.03 -8.34
N ILE A 57 1.72 3.81 -8.52
CA ILE A 57 1.72 2.78 -7.49
C ILE A 57 2.96 1.89 -7.69
N LEU A 58 3.76 1.75 -6.62
CA LEU A 58 4.80 0.74 -6.51
C LEU A 58 4.17 -0.57 -6.02
N GLU A 59 4.25 -1.60 -6.86
CA GLU A 59 3.93 -2.97 -6.47
C GLU A 59 5.22 -3.66 -6.03
N ILE A 60 5.15 -4.32 -4.88
CA ILE A 60 6.22 -5.13 -4.32
C ILE A 60 5.66 -6.54 -4.12
N VAL A 61 6.33 -7.53 -4.71
CA VAL A 61 5.96 -8.94 -4.62
C VAL A 61 7.12 -9.72 -4.01
N VAL A 62 6.84 -10.47 -2.94
CA VAL A 62 7.78 -11.45 -2.38
C VAL A 62 7.27 -12.85 -2.67
N ASN A 63 8.11 -13.64 -3.32
CA ASN A 63 7.91 -15.04 -3.67
C ASN A 63 9.02 -15.89 -3.02
N ASP A 64 8.98 -15.97 -1.69
CA ASP A 64 9.90 -16.76 -0.88
C ASP A 64 9.21 -18.06 -0.42
N PRO A 65 9.72 -19.25 -0.81
CA PRO A 65 9.12 -20.52 -0.42
C PRO A 65 9.08 -20.75 1.10
N ASP A 66 10.00 -20.15 1.86
CA ASP A 66 10.08 -20.32 3.32
C ASP A 66 8.89 -19.65 4.05
N VAL A 67 8.23 -18.67 3.42
CA VAL A 67 7.05 -17.97 3.95
C VAL A 67 5.81 -18.12 3.05
N SER A 68 5.78 -19.17 2.23
CA SER A 68 4.71 -19.39 1.24
C SER A 68 3.52 -20.23 1.72
N ASP A 69 3.58 -20.79 2.93
CA ASP A 69 2.52 -21.62 3.49
C ASP A 69 1.29 -20.75 3.82
N THR A 70 0.15 -21.07 3.19
CA THR A 70 -1.15 -20.39 3.34
C THR A 70 -2.09 -21.12 4.30
N THR A 71 -1.64 -22.24 4.89
CA THR A 71 -2.43 -23.02 5.85
C THR A 71 -2.20 -22.58 7.30
N ILE A 72 -1.20 -21.72 7.54
CA ILE A 72 -0.90 -21.12 8.83
C ILE A 72 -1.76 -19.86 8.98
N ASP A 73 -2.59 -19.83 10.02
CA ASP A 73 -3.57 -18.76 10.27
C ASP A 73 -2.91 -17.38 10.46
N ILE A 74 -1.73 -17.33 11.09
CA ILE A 74 -0.91 -16.11 11.23
C ILE A 74 0.55 -16.47 10.96
N ASN A 75 0.95 -16.40 9.68
CA ASN A 75 2.36 -16.57 9.30
C ASN A 75 3.12 -15.25 9.57
N PRO A 76 4.30 -15.25 10.24
CA PRO A 76 5.16 -14.07 10.29
C PRO A 76 5.67 -13.74 8.88
N GLY A 77 4.90 -12.90 8.18
CA GLY A 77 5.19 -12.47 6.83
C GLY A 77 6.46 -11.61 6.72
N PRO A 78 6.96 -11.42 5.50
CA PRO A 78 8.03 -10.47 5.23
C PRO A 78 7.58 -9.04 5.50
N SER A 79 8.52 -8.21 5.93
CA SER A 79 8.38 -6.75 5.99
C SER A 79 9.37 -6.12 5.01
N VAL A 80 9.00 -4.99 4.40
CA VAL A 80 9.82 -4.26 3.44
C VAL A 80 9.99 -2.82 3.86
N ASP A 81 11.19 -2.26 3.63
CA ASP A 81 11.48 -0.86 3.90
C ASP A 81 11.31 -0.04 2.62
N VAL A 82 10.37 0.90 2.62
CA VAL A 82 10.14 1.84 1.53
C VAL A 82 10.47 3.24 2.04
N GLY A 83 11.63 3.77 1.62
CA GLY A 83 12.16 5.03 2.16
C GLY A 83 12.51 4.88 3.64
N SER A 84 11.79 5.59 4.52
CA SER A 84 11.97 5.53 5.98
C SER A 84 10.88 4.73 6.71
N THR A 85 10.01 4.04 5.98
CA THR A 85 8.85 3.35 6.53
C THR A 85 9.01 1.85 6.32
N THR A 86 8.98 1.10 7.43
CA THR A 86 8.86 -0.37 7.40
C THR A 86 7.39 -0.75 7.30
N LEU A 87 7.05 -1.57 6.31
CA LEU A 87 5.69 -2.00 6.01
C LEU A 87 5.61 -3.52 5.99
N ASP A 88 4.58 -4.05 6.65
CA ASP A 88 4.25 -5.47 6.58
C ASP A 88 3.46 -5.77 5.29
N MET A 89 3.63 -6.96 4.75
CA MET A 89 2.99 -7.38 3.50
C MET A 89 1.76 -8.25 3.76
N SER A 90 0.87 -8.36 2.76
CA SER A 90 -0.29 -9.26 2.80
C SER A 90 -0.06 -10.51 1.95
N GLN A 91 -0.35 -11.69 2.49
CA GLN A 91 -0.22 -12.95 1.76
C GLN A 91 -1.44 -13.17 0.86
N ALA A 92 -1.21 -13.59 -0.38
CA ALA A 92 -2.25 -14.06 -1.27
C ALA A 92 -2.36 -15.59 -1.26
N VAL A 93 -3.48 -16.10 -1.77
CA VAL A 93 -3.77 -17.54 -1.85
C VAL A 93 -2.79 -18.36 -2.70
N ASN A 94 -1.96 -17.68 -3.50
CA ASN A 94 -0.90 -18.30 -4.30
C ASN A 94 0.44 -18.45 -3.54
N GLY A 95 0.47 -18.12 -2.25
CA GLY A 95 1.66 -18.18 -1.39
C GLY A 95 2.63 -17.01 -1.54
N LYS A 96 2.33 -16.04 -2.42
CA LYS A 96 3.13 -14.82 -2.57
C LYS A 96 2.62 -13.72 -1.65
N TRP A 97 3.50 -12.79 -1.33
CA TRP A 97 3.20 -11.61 -0.53
C TRP A 97 3.20 -10.37 -1.40
N TYR A 98 2.25 -9.49 -1.16
CA TYR A 98 2.04 -8.28 -1.94
C TYR A 98 1.99 -7.05 -1.02
N LEU A 99 2.55 -5.95 -1.52
CA LEU A 99 2.39 -4.61 -0.96
C LEU A 99 2.29 -3.61 -2.11
N TYR A 100 1.37 -2.65 -1.97
CA TYR A 100 1.18 -1.55 -2.90
C TYR A 100 1.38 -0.23 -2.16
N VAL A 101 2.24 0.63 -2.70
CA VAL A 101 2.59 1.91 -2.07
C VAL A 101 2.46 3.04 -3.07
N VAL A 102 1.93 4.17 -2.63
CA VAL A 102 1.84 5.42 -3.39
C VAL A 102 2.29 6.58 -2.51
N ASP A 103 2.85 7.64 -3.10
CA ASP A 103 3.09 8.88 -2.38
C ASP A 103 1.75 9.55 -2.06
N ALA A 104 1.41 9.66 -0.77
CA ALA A 104 0.12 10.17 -0.34
C ALA A 104 -0.13 11.63 -0.77
N SER A 105 0.93 12.46 -0.83
CA SER A 105 0.77 13.85 -1.24
C SER A 105 0.47 13.97 -2.74
N ALA A 106 1.08 13.12 -3.55
CA ALA A 106 0.83 13.05 -4.99
C ALA A 106 -0.53 12.41 -5.31
N ALA A 107 -0.97 11.40 -4.54
CA ALA A 107 -2.29 10.79 -4.67
C ALA A 107 -3.40 11.83 -4.42
N VAL A 108 -3.32 12.60 -3.34
CA VAL A 108 -4.28 13.68 -3.04
C VAL A 108 -4.32 14.74 -4.16
N LEU A 109 -3.16 15.11 -4.70
CA LEU A 109 -3.10 16.04 -5.84
C LEU A 109 -3.69 15.44 -7.12
N ALA A 110 -3.56 14.13 -7.31
CA ALA A 110 -4.09 13.42 -8.47
C ALA A 110 -5.62 13.28 -8.41
N GLU A 111 -6.18 13.00 -7.23
CA GLU A 111 -7.64 12.98 -7.00
C GLU A 111 -8.26 14.37 -7.13
N ALA A 112 -7.57 15.40 -6.63
CA ALA A 112 -8.02 16.79 -6.74
C ALA A 112 -7.88 17.41 -8.14
N ALA A 113 -7.23 16.72 -9.09
CA ALA A 113 -7.04 17.23 -10.44
C ALA A 113 -8.35 17.11 -11.25
N GLU A 114 -9.28 18.05 -11.03
CA GLU A 114 -10.63 18.08 -11.62
C GLU A 114 -10.69 18.20 -13.16
N SER A 115 -9.57 18.20 -13.88
CA SER A 115 -9.56 18.47 -15.31
C SER A 115 -9.77 17.22 -16.17
N GLY A 116 -10.70 16.29 -15.84
CA GLY A 116 -11.19 15.24 -16.75
C GLY A 116 -10.15 14.37 -17.50
N LEU A 117 -8.89 14.39 -17.05
CA LEU A 117 -7.75 13.79 -17.73
C LEU A 117 -7.25 12.55 -16.99
N THR A 118 -7.54 12.43 -15.69
CA THR A 118 -7.13 11.32 -14.86
C THR A 118 -8.17 11.12 -13.75
N ASN A 119 -9.22 10.33 -13.99
CA ASN A 119 -10.13 9.89 -12.92
C ASN A 119 -9.40 8.86 -12.03
N PHE A 120 -8.35 9.32 -11.32
CA PHE A 120 -7.68 8.52 -10.33
C PHE A 120 -8.46 8.61 -9.02
N GLU A 121 -8.74 7.45 -8.43
CA GLU A 121 -9.39 7.27 -7.14
C GLU A 121 -8.56 6.22 -6.40
N TYR A 122 -8.06 6.59 -5.22
CA TYR A 122 -7.25 5.71 -4.38
C TYR A 122 -8.03 5.24 -3.14
N GLY A 123 -9.26 5.71 -2.94
CA GLY A 123 -10.07 5.44 -1.77
C GLY A 123 -9.78 6.41 -0.62
N ILE A 124 -10.22 6.06 0.58
CA ILE A 124 -10.08 6.91 1.75
C ILE A 124 -8.72 6.69 2.43
N LEU A 125 -7.97 7.78 2.62
CA LEU A 125 -6.71 7.77 3.37
C LEU A 125 -6.96 7.63 4.88
N CYS A 126 -6.91 6.40 5.38
CA CYS A 126 -7.02 6.05 6.79
C CYS A 126 -5.69 6.28 7.52
N SER A 127 -5.55 7.42 8.20
CA SER A 127 -4.32 7.79 8.94
C SER A 127 -4.36 7.45 10.44
N THR A 128 -5.55 7.19 10.98
CA THR A 128 -5.77 6.89 12.41
C THR A 128 -5.79 5.39 12.73
N GLY A 129 -5.56 4.55 11.73
CA GLY A 129 -5.61 3.09 11.81
C GLY A 129 -6.71 2.49 10.94
N LEU A 130 -6.64 1.17 10.75
CA LEU A 130 -7.61 0.37 10.02
C LEU A 130 -8.10 -0.79 10.91
N GLY A 131 -9.40 -1.02 10.99
CA GLY A 131 -10.00 -2.05 11.86
C GLY A 131 -11.37 -2.49 11.39
N VAL A 132 -11.90 -3.55 12.03
CA VAL A 132 -13.20 -4.20 11.74
C VAL A 132 -14.09 -4.32 12.99
N GLN A 133 -13.72 -3.66 14.09
CA GLN A 133 -14.33 -3.89 15.40
C GLN A 133 -14.80 -2.60 16.07
N ASP A 134 -14.97 -1.52 15.31
CA ASP A 134 -15.28 -0.19 15.82
C ASP A 134 -14.42 0.19 17.04
N SER A 135 -13.10 0.15 16.86
CA SER A 135 -12.14 0.29 17.95
C SER A 135 -10.95 1.16 17.56
N THR A 136 -10.49 1.98 18.52
CA THR A 136 -9.25 2.76 18.40
C THR A 136 -8.01 1.98 18.85
N THR A 137 -8.19 0.77 19.37
CA THR A 137 -7.11 -0.02 20.00
C THR A 137 -6.97 -1.43 19.44
N ASP A 138 -8.06 -1.98 18.91
CA ASP A 138 -8.08 -3.27 18.22
C ASP A 138 -8.06 -3.00 16.72
N LEU A 139 -6.86 -2.78 16.20
CA LEU A 139 -6.62 -2.35 14.83
C LEU A 139 -5.83 -3.41 14.07
N ILE A 140 -6.26 -3.68 12.83
CA ILE A 140 -5.52 -4.49 11.85
C ILE A 140 -4.26 -3.74 11.45
N ILE A 141 -4.38 -2.43 11.19
CA ILE A 141 -3.25 -1.53 10.94
C ILE A 141 -3.27 -0.45 12.01
N ALA A 142 -2.22 -0.40 12.82
CA ALA A 142 -2.11 0.54 13.92
C ALA A 142 -2.06 2.00 13.44
N SER A 143 -2.50 2.91 14.31
CA SER A 143 -2.34 4.35 14.09
C SER A 143 -0.88 4.72 13.84
N GLY A 144 -0.61 5.57 12.86
CA GLY A 144 0.75 5.99 12.47
C GLY A 144 1.25 5.36 11.17
N THR A 145 0.63 4.28 10.71
CA THR A 145 0.77 3.79 9.34
C THR A 145 -0.47 4.17 8.55
N ALA A 146 -0.33 5.04 7.55
CA ALA A 146 -1.44 5.44 6.71
C ALA A 146 -1.69 4.39 5.62
N VAL A 147 -2.97 4.06 5.41
CA VAL A 147 -3.41 3.10 4.39
C VAL A 147 -4.57 3.70 3.62
N TYR A 148 -4.65 3.40 2.33
CA TYR A 148 -5.82 3.69 1.53
C TYR A 148 -6.78 2.50 1.58
N ALA A 149 -8.06 2.77 1.85
CA ALA A 149 -9.09 1.74 1.93
C ALA A 149 -10.42 2.25 1.37
N GLU A 150 -11.23 1.32 0.88
CA GLU A 150 -12.62 1.59 0.50
C GLU A 150 -13.45 1.80 1.77
N ALA A 151 -13.53 3.05 2.23
CA ALA A 151 -14.24 3.45 3.44
C ALA A 151 -15.27 4.54 3.13
N ASP A 152 -16.18 4.78 4.07
CA ASP A 152 -17.05 5.96 4.03
C ASP A 152 -16.21 7.25 4.19
N ALA A 153 -16.27 8.12 3.18
CA ALA A 153 -15.57 9.40 3.15
C ALA A 153 -15.92 10.32 4.33
N THR A 154 -17.13 10.19 4.90
CA THR A 154 -17.56 10.97 6.07
C THR A 154 -16.97 10.48 7.39
N ALA A 155 -16.25 9.35 7.39
CA ALA A 155 -15.81 8.63 8.57
C ALA A 155 -14.29 8.61 8.79
N ASN A 156 -13.50 9.37 8.02
CA ASN A 156 -12.05 9.40 8.20
C ASN A 156 -11.67 9.96 9.59
N GLY A 157 -11.23 9.07 10.49
CA GLY A 157 -10.72 9.45 11.82
C GLY A 157 -11.73 9.47 12.96
N VAL A 158 -12.96 8.99 12.76
CA VAL A 158 -13.98 8.92 13.81
C VAL A 158 -14.28 7.45 14.16
N ALA A 159 -13.93 7.04 15.38
CA ALA A 159 -14.45 5.81 15.95
C ALA A 159 -15.98 5.93 16.12
N GLY A 160 -16.72 4.86 15.87
CA GLY A 160 -18.17 4.79 16.03
C GLY A 160 -18.95 4.85 14.71
N VAL A 161 -18.27 4.85 13.57
CA VAL A 161 -18.91 5.02 12.26
C VAL A 161 -18.74 3.77 11.43
N ALA A 162 -19.87 3.11 11.19
CA ALA A 162 -19.96 1.89 10.40
C ALA A 162 -19.55 2.12 8.94
N GLY A 163 -18.60 1.33 8.45
CA GLY A 163 -17.97 1.51 7.14
C GLY A 163 -16.83 2.53 7.12
N GLY A 164 -16.48 3.12 8.27
CA GLY A 164 -15.30 3.97 8.40
C GLY A 164 -14.01 3.17 8.58
N CYS A 165 -12.87 3.86 8.59
CA CYS A 165 -11.56 3.21 8.69
C CYS A 165 -11.41 2.21 9.86
N GLN A 166 -12.04 2.48 11.02
CA GLN A 166 -11.92 1.65 12.22
C GLN A 166 -13.02 0.57 12.33
N ASP A 167 -13.97 0.57 11.40
CA ASP A 167 -15.10 -0.38 11.28
C ASP A 167 -15.40 -0.68 9.80
N ILE A 168 -14.36 -1.09 9.06
CA ILE A 168 -14.33 -1.08 7.59
C ILE A 168 -15.29 -2.09 6.96
N ASP A 169 -15.65 -3.17 7.67
CA ASP A 169 -16.61 -4.18 7.25
C ASP A 169 -18.07 -3.83 7.65
N GLY A 170 -18.27 -2.76 8.41
CA GLY A 170 -19.58 -2.27 8.85
C GLY A 170 -20.38 -1.47 7.82
N MET A 171 -20.01 -1.49 6.54
CA MET A 171 -20.61 -0.60 5.53
C MET A 171 -22.13 -0.78 5.43
N THR A 172 -22.87 0.31 5.65
CA THR A 172 -24.35 0.27 5.78
C THR A 172 -25.10 0.38 4.45
N GLY A 173 -24.39 0.61 3.35
CA GLY A 173 -24.92 0.66 1.99
C GLY A 173 -23.81 0.81 0.96
N THR A 174 -24.14 0.65 -0.32
CA THR A 174 -23.18 0.90 -1.40
C THR A 174 -22.99 2.41 -1.59
N LEU A 175 -21.75 2.88 -1.53
CA LEU A 175 -21.38 4.30 -1.66
C LEU A 175 -20.68 4.60 -3.00
N ASP A 176 -21.00 3.87 -4.07
CA ASP A 176 -20.40 3.99 -5.41
C ASP A 176 -20.73 5.32 -6.15
N GLY A 177 -21.09 6.36 -5.40
CA GLY A 177 -21.58 7.63 -5.93
C GLY A 177 -21.09 8.85 -5.15
N SER A 178 -19.81 9.19 -5.29
CA SER A 178 -19.34 10.58 -5.21
C SER A 178 -18.02 10.74 -5.95
#